data_AF-A0A9P8DVW6-F1
#
_entry.id   AF-A0A9P8DVW6-F1
#
_cell.length_a   1.000
_cell.length_b   1.000
_cell.length_c   1.000
_cell.angle_alpha   90.00
_cell.angle_beta   90.00
_cell.angle_gamma   90.00
#
_symmetry.space_group_name_H-M   'P 1'
#
loop_
_entity.id
_entity.type
_entity.pdbx_description
1 polymer ?
#
loop_
_entity_poly.entity_id
_entity_poly.type
_entity_poly.pdbx_seq_one_letter_code
_entity_poly.pdbx_strand_id
1 'polypeptide(L)'
;MRSFDFSASALSVLALASSASAFWRMPCPGRIATERLDPIVSPGGISGHVHTISGSNGFKPEMTYADARGGACSSCPIKQDMSNYWTPKLYYQSENGTFIDVPQAGDGQGVYGGMTVYYLQRGGPNNDNLTA
;
A
#
# COMPACT_ATOMS: atom_id res chain seq x y z
N MET A 1 53.47 -2.51 -25.52
CA MET A 1 52.03 -2.32 -25.24
C MET A 1 51.50 -3.62 -24.65
N ARG A 2 51.01 -3.61 -23.41
CA ARG A 2 50.37 -4.79 -22.80
C ARG A 2 48.93 -4.83 -23.28
N SER A 3 48.56 -5.88 -24.01
CA SER A 3 47.19 -6.18 -24.39
C SER A 3 46.42 -6.52 -23.12
N PHE A 4 45.38 -5.75 -22.80
CA PHE A 4 44.44 -6.12 -21.74
C PHE A 4 43.43 -7.12 -22.34
N ASP A 5 43.40 -8.34 -21.83
CA ASP A 5 42.44 -9.38 -22.24
C ASP A 5 41.03 -9.02 -21.72
N PHE A 6 40.29 -8.25 -22.51
CA PHE A 6 38.90 -7.84 -22.20
C PHE A 6 37.93 -9.04 -22.10
N SER A 7 38.26 -10.19 -22.68
CA SER A 7 37.37 -11.36 -22.75
C SER A 7 37.08 -12.02 -21.39
N ALA A 8 38.06 -12.08 -20.47
CA ALA A 8 37.85 -12.67 -19.15
C ALA A 8 36.93 -11.80 -18.26
N SER A 9 36.90 -10.49 -18.50
CA SER A 9 36.05 -9.54 -17.76
C SER A 9 34.59 -9.61 -18.21
N ALA A 10 34.32 -9.86 -19.49
CA ALA A 10 32.95 -9.92 -20.03
C ALA A 10 32.14 -11.12 -19.50
N LEU A 11 32.78 -12.29 -19.34
CA LEU A 11 32.11 -13.48 -18.77
C LEU A 11 31.69 -13.28 -17.31
N SER A 12 32.52 -12.56 -16.53
CA SER A 12 32.25 -12.28 -15.12
C SER A 12 31.03 -11.36 -14.92
N VAL A 13 30.80 -10.42 -15.84
CA VAL A 13 29.62 -9.52 -15.80
C VAL A 13 28.33 -10.26 -16.14
N LEU A 14 28.35 -11.18 -17.11
CA LEU A 14 27.18 -12.01 -17.43
C LEU A 14 26.81 -12.96 -16.29
N ALA A 15 27.78 -13.48 -15.53
CA ALA A 15 27.52 -14.33 -14.37
C ALA A 15 26.80 -13.59 -13.22
N LEU A 16 26.88 -12.25 -13.20
CA LEU A 16 26.17 -11.39 -12.24
C LEU A 16 24.79 -10.93 -12.75
N ALA A 17 24.46 -11.19 -14.02
CA ALA A 17 23.18 -10.85 -14.61
C ALA A 17 22.12 -11.93 -14.30
N SER A 18 21.77 -12.08 -13.02
CA SER A 18 20.61 -12.90 -12.62
C SER A 18 19.33 -12.07 -12.63
N SER A 19 18.20 -12.70 -12.97
CA SER A 19 16.88 -12.09 -12.81
C SER A 19 16.51 -12.03 -11.33
N ALA A 20 16.27 -10.82 -10.82
CA ALA A 20 15.75 -10.63 -9.48
C ALA A 20 14.22 -10.68 -9.49
N SER A 21 13.61 -11.56 -8.70
CA SER A 21 12.20 -11.43 -8.33
C SER A 21 12.10 -10.40 -7.22
N ALA A 22 11.71 -9.19 -7.58
CA ALA A 22 11.62 -8.06 -6.66
C ALA A 22 10.17 -7.63 -6.49
N PHE A 23 9.83 -7.17 -5.31
CA PHE A 23 8.60 -6.43 -5.04
C PHE A 23 8.99 -5.18 -4.25
N TRP A 24 8.12 -4.18 -4.25
CA TRP A 24 8.33 -3.00 -3.44
C TRP A 24 7.27 -2.88 -2.36
N ARG A 25 7.69 -2.32 -1.24
CA ARG A 25 6.83 -2.06 -0.09
C ARG A 25 6.92 -0.59 0.26
N MET A 26 5.78 0.00 0.61
CA MET A 26 5.69 1.40 0.99
C MET A 26 5.14 1.52 2.41
N PRO A 27 5.90 2.06 3.37
CA PRO A 27 5.32 2.44 4.65
C PRO A 27 4.49 3.71 4.46
N CYS A 28 3.19 3.65 4.69
CA CYS A 28 2.32 4.80 4.86
C CYS A 28 2.24 5.10 6.37
N PRO A 29 3.01 6.07 6.89
CA PRO A 29 3.21 6.24 8.34
C PRO A 29 1.91 6.53 9.10
N GLY A 30 0.92 7.18 8.48
CA GLY A 30 -0.35 7.48 9.13
C GLY A 30 -1.56 7.23 8.24
N ARG A 31 -2.70 7.04 8.89
CA ARG A 31 -4.02 7.03 8.26
C ARG A 31 -4.52 8.46 8.03
N ILE A 32 -5.39 8.61 7.04
CA ILE A 32 -6.16 9.84 6.79
C ILE A 32 -7.54 9.80 7.48
N ALA A 33 -8.08 8.60 7.72
CA ALA A 33 -9.40 8.43 8.34
C ALA A 33 -9.54 7.05 9.02
N THR A 34 -10.47 6.99 9.98
CA THR A 34 -10.97 5.74 10.57
C THR A 34 -12.49 5.75 10.54
N GLU A 35 -13.10 5.19 9.51
CA GLU A 35 -14.52 5.39 9.21
C GLU A 35 -15.16 4.17 8.54
N ARG A 36 -16.50 4.15 8.50
CA ARG A 36 -17.28 3.09 7.82
C ARG A 36 -17.52 3.44 6.35
N LEU A 37 -16.44 3.70 5.61
CA LEU A 37 -16.49 4.05 4.19
C LEU A 37 -15.78 3.00 3.34
N ASP A 38 -16.41 2.60 2.23
CA ASP A 38 -15.84 1.70 1.23
C ASP A 38 -16.38 2.04 -0.17
N PRO A 39 -15.61 2.74 -1.02
CA PRO A 39 -16.07 3.15 -2.34
C PRO A 39 -16.18 1.99 -3.34
N ILE A 40 -15.78 0.77 -2.98
CA ILE A 40 -15.85 -0.42 -3.84
C ILE A 40 -17.04 -1.29 -3.43
N VAL A 41 -17.13 -1.65 -2.14
CA VAL A 41 -18.12 -2.62 -1.64
C VAL A 41 -19.43 -1.95 -1.22
N SER A 42 -19.39 -0.70 -0.75
CA SER A 42 -20.58 0.05 -0.32
C SER A 42 -20.54 1.50 -0.79
N PRO A 43 -20.49 1.76 -2.12
CA PRO A 43 -20.34 3.11 -2.65
C PRO A 43 -21.47 4.02 -2.15
N GLY A 44 -21.12 5.12 -1.49
CA GLY A 44 -22.10 6.10 -0.97
C GLY A 44 -22.82 5.70 0.30
N GLY A 45 -22.64 4.45 0.71
CA GLY A 45 -23.29 3.86 1.87
C GLY A 45 -22.39 3.82 3.09
N ILE A 46 -22.94 3.21 4.13
CA ILE A 46 -22.20 2.86 5.34
C ILE A 46 -21.64 1.44 5.17
N SER A 47 -20.32 1.30 5.21
CA SER A 47 -19.66 -0.01 5.17
C SER A 47 -20.08 -0.91 6.34
N GLY A 48 -20.06 -2.23 6.09
CA GLY A 48 -20.37 -3.26 7.08
C GLY A 48 -19.43 -3.25 8.30
N HIS A 49 -18.24 -2.67 8.20
CA HIS A 49 -17.29 -2.50 9.31
C HIS A 49 -16.48 -1.21 9.17
N VAL A 50 -15.71 -0.88 10.21
CA VAL A 50 -14.84 0.31 10.24
C VAL A 50 -13.53 -0.02 9.53
N HIS A 51 -13.04 0.93 8.75
CA HIS A 51 -11.77 0.85 8.05
C HIS A 51 -10.74 1.82 8.64
N THR A 52 -9.48 1.40 8.70
CA THR A 52 -8.34 2.32 8.76
C THR A 52 -7.90 2.64 7.33
N ILE A 53 -7.91 3.92 6.94
CA ILE A 53 -7.70 4.34 5.55
C ILE A 53 -6.41 5.16 5.44
N SER A 54 -5.53 4.84 4.49
CA SER A 54 -4.30 5.57 4.18
C SER A 54 -4.24 5.96 2.69
N GLY A 55 -3.37 6.90 2.34
CA GLY A 55 -3.15 7.32 0.95
C GLY A 55 -3.65 8.74 0.66
N SER A 56 -4.18 8.95 -0.54
CA SER A 56 -4.65 10.27 -1.02
C SER A 56 -5.76 10.85 -0.15
N ASN A 57 -5.70 12.14 0.16
CA ASN A 57 -6.80 12.86 0.82
C ASN A 57 -8.00 13.14 -0.11
N GLY A 58 -7.96 12.67 -1.36
CA GLY A 58 -9.10 12.63 -2.27
C GLY A 58 -10.11 11.51 -1.99
N PHE A 59 -9.92 10.73 -0.92
CA PHE A 59 -10.81 9.63 -0.55
C PHE A 59 -12.23 10.12 -0.24
N LYS A 60 -13.24 9.39 -0.72
CA LYS A 60 -14.67 9.75 -0.65
C LYS A 60 -15.55 8.49 -0.52
N PRO A 61 -16.80 8.62 -0.02
CA PRO A 61 -17.78 7.52 0.03
C PRO A 61 -18.06 6.89 -1.33
N GLU A 62 -18.16 7.69 -2.39
CA GLU A 62 -18.06 7.30 -3.79
C GLU A 62 -16.81 7.92 -4.40
N MET A 63 -15.98 7.12 -5.07
CA MET A 63 -14.70 7.60 -5.58
C MET A 63 -14.43 7.08 -6.97
N THR A 64 -14.06 7.99 -7.87
CA THR A 64 -13.51 7.67 -9.19
C THR A 64 -11.99 7.78 -9.20
N TYR A 65 -11.36 7.36 -10.30
CA TYR A 65 -9.94 7.64 -10.55
C TYR A 65 -9.61 9.14 -10.44
N ALA A 66 -10.47 10.00 -10.99
CA ALA A 66 -10.25 11.45 -10.99
C ALA A 66 -10.29 12.03 -9.56
N ASP A 67 -11.17 11.52 -8.70
CA ASP A 67 -11.22 11.92 -7.29
C ASP A 67 -9.93 11.58 -6.55
N ALA A 68 -9.43 10.36 -6.72
CA ALA A 68 -8.18 9.93 -6.11
C ALA A 68 -7.00 10.80 -6.59
N ARG A 69 -6.87 10.98 -7.92
CA ARG A 69 -5.82 11.81 -8.54
C ARG A 69 -5.93 13.30 -8.21
N GLY A 70 -7.12 13.79 -7.92
CA GLY A 70 -7.39 15.18 -7.55
C GLY A 70 -7.05 15.52 -6.09
N GLY A 71 -6.62 14.54 -5.29
CA GLY A 71 -6.15 14.77 -3.93
C GLY A 71 -4.94 15.73 -3.87
N ALA A 72 -4.93 16.62 -2.89
CA ALA A 72 -3.86 17.58 -2.69
C ALA A 72 -2.63 16.98 -1.98
N CYS A 73 -2.82 15.91 -1.20
CA CYS A 73 -1.75 15.25 -0.48
C CYS A 73 -2.01 13.75 -0.30
N SER A 74 -0.97 13.01 0.08
CA SER A 74 -1.04 11.60 0.43
C SER A 74 -0.36 11.37 1.78
N SER A 75 -0.96 10.52 2.64
CA SER A 75 -0.34 10.11 3.91
C SER A 75 0.85 9.17 3.72
N CYS A 76 1.05 8.69 2.49
CA CYS A 76 2.17 7.87 2.09
C CYS A 76 3.36 8.73 1.58
N PRO A 77 4.61 8.21 1.60
CA PRO A 77 5.81 8.98 1.23
C PRO A 77 5.89 9.30 -0.27
N ILE A 78 5.41 8.41 -1.14
CA ILE A 78 5.46 8.62 -2.60
C ILE A 78 4.28 9.50 -3.01
N LYS A 79 4.52 10.81 -3.22
CA LYS A 79 3.46 11.80 -3.47
C LYS A 79 2.80 11.67 -4.84
N GLN A 80 3.46 11.01 -5.79
CA GLN A 80 2.89 10.67 -7.09
C GLN A 80 1.85 9.55 -6.98
N ASP A 81 1.94 8.75 -5.91
CA ASP A 81 0.97 7.71 -5.60
C ASP A 81 -0.22 8.31 -4.85
N MET A 82 -1.31 8.47 -5.60
CA MET A 82 -2.58 8.99 -5.12
C MET A 82 -3.61 7.89 -4.91
N SER A 83 -3.16 6.65 -4.75
CA SER A 83 -4.04 5.53 -4.41
C SER A 83 -4.56 5.68 -2.97
N ASN A 84 -5.64 4.95 -2.67
CA ASN A 84 -6.15 4.77 -1.32
C ASN A 84 -6.07 3.30 -0.94
N TYR A 85 -5.68 3.03 0.30
CA TYR A 85 -5.56 1.69 0.84
C TYR A 85 -6.29 1.65 2.18
N TRP A 86 -7.05 0.59 2.41
CA TRP A 86 -7.76 0.43 3.66
C TRP A 86 -7.77 -1.02 4.12
N THR A 87 -7.80 -1.18 5.44
CA THR A 87 -7.93 -2.46 6.12
C THR A 87 -9.01 -2.37 7.18
N PRO A 88 -9.68 -3.47 7.55
CA PRO A 88 -10.59 -3.49 8.68
C PRO A 88 -9.89 -3.00 9.95
N LYS A 89 -10.54 -2.11 10.72
CA LYS A 89 -10.07 -1.71 12.05
C LYS A 89 -10.30 -2.89 13.01
N LEU A 90 -9.25 -3.26 13.75
CA LEU A 90 -9.32 -4.34 14.71
C LEU A 90 -9.95 -3.88 16.02
N TYR A 91 -10.87 -4.69 16.55
CA TYR A 91 -11.47 -4.53 17.86
C TYR A 91 -11.34 -5.83 18.65
N TYR A 92 -11.07 -5.70 19.95
CA TYR A 92 -11.17 -6.80 20.91
C TYR A 92 -12.59 -6.84 21.47
N GLN A 93 -13.25 -8.00 21.42
CA GLN A 93 -14.51 -8.22 22.09
C GLN A 93 -14.25 -8.79 23.49
N SER A 94 -14.58 -8.03 24.52
CA SER A 94 -14.47 -8.46 25.92
C SER A 94 -15.59 -9.42 26.32
N GLU A 95 -15.42 -10.12 27.44
CA GLU A 95 -16.38 -11.12 27.94
C GLU A 95 -17.79 -10.56 28.20
N ASN A 96 -17.90 -9.28 28.54
CA ASN A 96 -19.17 -8.58 28.72
C ASN A 96 -19.85 -8.14 27.40
N GLY A 97 -19.28 -8.50 26.25
CA GLY A 97 -19.80 -8.18 24.92
C GLY A 97 -19.43 -6.79 24.37
N THR A 98 -18.69 -5.96 25.10
CA THR A 98 -18.23 -4.66 24.59
C THR A 98 -17.05 -4.81 23.63
N PHE A 99 -16.90 -3.84 22.71
CA PHE A 99 -15.79 -3.78 21.78
C PHE A 99 -14.81 -2.69 22.19
N ILE A 100 -13.54 -3.04 22.30
CA ILE A 100 -12.43 -2.14 22.62
C ILE A 100 -11.57 -2.01 21.38
N ASP A 101 -11.21 -0.78 21.01
CA ASP A 101 -10.35 -0.58 19.84
C ASP A 101 -8.96 -1.16 20.09
N VAL A 102 -8.37 -1.79 19.08
CA VAL A 102 -6.97 -2.19 19.14
C VAL A 102 -6.14 -1.08 18.50
N PRO A 103 -5.24 -0.43 19.27
CA PRO A 103 -4.36 0.60 18.73
C PRO A 103 -3.47 0.04 17.63
N GLN A 104 -3.28 0.82 16.57
CA GLN A 104 -2.37 0.50 15.49
C GLN A 104 -0.98 1.06 15.81
N ALA A 105 0.07 0.37 15.40
CA ALA A 105 1.44 0.82 15.67
C ALA A 105 1.65 2.28 15.20
N GLY A 106 2.05 3.14 16.13
CA GLY A 106 2.18 4.58 15.93
C GLY A 106 1.11 5.41 16.67
N ASP A 107 -0.07 4.85 16.93
CA ASP A 107 -1.14 5.53 17.68
C ASP A 107 -0.62 6.07 19.03
N GLY A 108 -0.94 7.34 19.32
CA GLY A 108 -0.50 8.01 20.54
C GLY A 108 0.97 8.43 20.57
N GLN A 109 1.76 8.13 19.53
CA GLN A 109 3.21 8.43 19.45
C GLN A 109 3.54 9.53 18.43
N GLY A 110 2.61 10.46 18.20
CA GLY A 110 2.77 11.54 17.22
C GLY A 110 2.54 11.11 15.76
N VAL A 111 2.11 9.88 15.53
CA VAL A 111 1.76 9.33 14.22
C VAL A 111 0.38 8.67 14.30
N TYR A 112 -0.44 8.77 13.25
CA TYR A 112 -1.81 8.25 13.26
C TYR A 112 -1.90 6.79 12.78
N GLY A 113 -1.14 5.86 13.38
CA GLY A 113 -1.26 4.41 13.11
C GLY A 113 -1.28 4.04 11.62
N GLY A 114 -0.12 3.68 11.06
CA GLY A 114 0.10 3.51 9.62
C GLY A 114 0.06 2.06 9.12
N MET A 115 0.15 1.88 7.81
CA MET A 115 0.19 0.55 7.18
C MET A 115 1.38 0.41 6.22
N THR A 116 1.74 -0.82 5.89
CA THR A 116 2.70 -1.09 4.82
C THR A 116 1.95 -1.64 3.62
N VAL A 117 2.03 -0.94 2.50
CA VAL A 117 1.46 -1.35 1.23
C VAL A 117 2.47 -2.21 0.47
N TYR A 118 2.03 -3.33 -0.08
CA TYR A 118 2.87 -4.27 -0.82
C TYR A 118 2.46 -4.29 -2.29
N TYR A 119 3.39 -3.97 -3.17
CA TYR A 119 3.23 -4.08 -4.62
C TYR A 119 3.98 -5.31 -5.10
N LEU A 120 3.24 -6.41 -5.16
CA LEU A 120 3.78 -7.72 -5.48
C LEU A 120 3.75 -7.93 -7.00
N GLN A 121 4.90 -8.28 -7.57
CA GLN A 121 5.01 -8.70 -8.97
C GLN A 121 4.56 -10.16 -9.12
N ARG A 122 3.27 -10.42 -8.88
CA ARG A 122 2.67 -11.75 -9.03
C ARG A 122 1.54 -11.71 -10.06
N GLY A 123 1.41 -12.77 -10.85
CA GLY A 123 0.32 -12.93 -11.79
C GLY A 123 -1.04 -12.84 -11.08
N GLY A 124 -2.05 -12.33 -11.80
CA GLY A 124 -3.43 -12.33 -11.34
C GLY A 124 -4.00 -13.75 -11.18
N PRO A 125 -5.29 -13.90 -10.84
CA PRO A 125 -5.95 -15.21 -10.75
C PRO A 125 -5.79 -16.10 -11.99
N ASN A 126 -5.60 -15.50 -13.16
CA ASN A 126 -5.38 -16.20 -14.43
C ASN A 126 -3.89 -16.35 -14.81
N ASN A 127 -2.98 -16.01 -13.89
CA ASN A 127 -1.53 -15.93 -14.14
C ASN A 127 -1.18 -15.04 -15.35
N ASP A 128 -1.89 -13.92 -15.49
CA ASP A 128 -1.68 -12.96 -16.57
C ASP A 128 -0.26 -12.38 -16.52
N ASN A 129 0.34 -12.17 -17.70
CA ASN A 129 1.64 -11.51 -17.80
C ASN A 129 1.55 -10.07 -17.29
N LEU A 130 2.49 -9.68 -16.44
CA LEU A 130 2.63 -8.31 -15.98
C LEU A 130 3.12 -7.44 -17.16
N THR A 131 2.26 -6.55 -17.64
CA THR A 131 2.63 -5.54 -18.63
C THR A 131 3.14 -4.29 -17.92
N ALA A 132 4.30 -3.79 -18.35
CA ALA A 132 4.84 -2.51 -17.91
C ALA A 132 4.11 -1.34 -18.56
#